data_AF-A0A932U0H6-F1
#
_entry.id   AF-A0A932U0H6-F1
#
_cell.length_a   1.000
_cell.length_b   1.000
_cell.length_c   1.000
_cell.angle_alpha   90.00
_cell.angle_beta   90.00
_cell.angle_gamma   90.00
#
_symmetry.space_group_name_H-M   'P 1'
#
loop_
_entity.id
_entity.type
_entity.pdbx_description
1 polymer ?
#
loop_
_entity_poly.entity_id
_entity_poly.type
_entity_poly.pdbx_seq_one_letter_code
_entity_poly.pdbx_strand_id
1 'polypeptide(L)'
;MQDDRASSISGSRTLEEMADFWDTHSLADYDAQTYEVEVSFDPSARRSVVTIEPDLMLDILQIARARNVSTQTLINVWLRQQVDRLVAQTTRMEKSAT
;
A
#
# COMPACT_ATOMS: atom_id res chain seq x y z
N MET A 1 24.26 0.50 -5.73
CA MET A 1 24.30 -0.14 -7.05
C MET A 1 23.10 0.41 -7.80
N GLN A 2 23.33 1.35 -8.70
CA GLN A 2 22.26 1.91 -9.55
C GLN A 2 21.91 0.83 -10.57
N ASP A 3 20.62 0.66 -10.83
CA ASP A 3 20.09 -0.34 -11.76
C ASP A 3 20.62 -0.01 -13.17
N ASP A 4 21.63 -0.74 -13.65
CA ASP A 4 22.20 -0.61 -15.01
C ASP A 4 21.24 -1.13 -16.11
N ARG A 5 19.94 -1.19 -15.82
CA ARG A 5 18.92 -1.72 -16.73
C ARG A 5 18.20 -0.60 -17.44
N ALA A 6 18.58 -0.39 -18.69
CA ALA A 6 17.76 0.39 -19.61
C ALA A 6 16.42 -0.33 -19.86
N SER A 7 15.35 0.45 -20.04
CA SER A 7 14.05 -0.08 -20.46
C SER A 7 14.14 -0.77 -21.82
N SER A 8 13.43 -1.87 -22.02
CA SER A 8 13.53 -2.70 -23.23
C SER A 8 13.01 -2.04 -24.50
N ILE A 9 12.01 -1.17 -24.41
CA ILE A 9 11.39 -0.51 -25.57
C ILE A 9 11.93 0.91 -25.76
N SER A 10 11.87 1.76 -24.73
CA SER A 10 12.30 3.16 -24.85
C SER A 10 13.79 3.39 -24.69
N GLY A 11 14.56 2.37 -24.25
CA GLY A 11 16.01 2.50 -24.00
C GLY A 11 16.40 3.46 -22.86
N SER A 12 15.42 4.04 -22.18
CA SER A 12 15.56 5.03 -21.10
C SER A 12 16.28 4.45 -19.89
N ARG A 13 17.09 5.28 -19.24
CA ARG A 13 17.82 4.94 -18.00
C ARG A 13 17.26 5.64 -16.77
N THR A 14 16.44 6.68 -16.98
CA THR A 14 15.74 7.39 -15.92
C THR A 14 14.23 7.37 -16.16
N LEU A 15 13.45 7.68 -15.11
CA LEU A 15 12.00 7.77 -15.23
C LEU A 15 11.58 8.95 -16.11
N GLU A 16 12.32 10.07 -16.02
CA GLU A 16 12.10 11.27 -16.82
C GLU A 16 12.32 10.97 -18.31
N GLU A 17 13.41 10.30 -18.68
CA GLU A 17 13.68 9.89 -20.06
C GLU A 17 12.62 8.93 -20.61
N MET A 18 12.01 8.12 -19.74
CA MET A 18 10.95 7.19 -20.13
C MET A 18 9.61 7.92 -20.34
N ALA A 19 9.31 8.91 -19.49
CA ALA A 19 8.14 9.77 -19.65
C ALA A 19 8.22 10.56 -20.97
N ASP A 20 9.35 11.23 -21.24
CA ASP A 20 9.56 12.02 -22.46
C ASP A 20 9.40 11.17 -23.73
N PHE A 21 9.85 9.91 -23.69
CA PHE A 21 9.67 8.98 -24.80
C PHE A 21 8.18 8.67 -25.04
N TRP A 22 7.45 8.25 -24.01
CA TRP A 22 6.05 7.84 -24.14
C TRP A 22 5.06 8.99 -24.33
N ASP A 23 5.44 10.23 -24.01
CA ASP A 23 4.64 11.41 -24.35
C ASP A 23 4.55 11.63 -25.87
N THR A 24 5.52 11.12 -26.64
CA THR A 24 5.59 11.28 -28.10
C THR A 24 5.36 9.99 -28.88
N HIS A 25 5.35 8.83 -28.22
CA HIS A 25 5.19 7.51 -28.85
C HIS A 25 3.93 6.81 -28.35
N SER A 26 3.15 6.21 -29.27
CA SER A 26 2.00 5.41 -28.90
C SER A 26 2.42 3.99 -28.53
N LEU A 27 1.89 3.44 -27.44
CA LEU A 27 2.11 2.03 -27.08
C LEU A 27 1.65 1.07 -28.18
N ALA A 28 0.61 1.44 -28.94
CA ALA A 28 0.06 0.62 -30.03
C ALA A 28 1.08 0.34 -31.15
N ASP A 29 2.08 1.22 -31.33
CA ASP A 29 3.10 1.07 -32.37
C ASP A 29 4.12 -0.03 -32.05
N TYR A 30 4.10 -0.55 -30.81
CA TYR A 30 5.04 -1.55 -30.31
C TYR A 30 4.39 -2.90 -30.03
N ASP A 31 3.19 -3.17 -30.54
CA ASP A 31 2.43 -4.41 -30.29
C ASP A 31 3.27 -5.69 -30.51
N ALA A 32 4.07 -5.73 -31.59
CA ALA A 32 4.98 -6.84 -31.91
C ALA A 32 6.13 -7.07 -30.91
N GLN A 33 6.40 -6.09 -30.04
CA GLN A 33 7.41 -6.15 -28.97
C GLN A 33 6.76 -6.35 -27.59
N THR A 34 5.43 -6.43 -27.53
CA THR A 34 4.66 -6.66 -26.31
C THR A 34 4.00 -8.03 -26.32
N TYR A 35 3.44 -8.43 -25.18
CA TYR A 35 2.64 -9.64 -25.04
C TYR A 35 1.39 -9.33 -24.24
N GLU A 36 0.31 -10.03 -24.55
CA GLU A 36 -0.97 -9.85 -23.89
C GLU A 36 -0.88 -10.25 -22.41
N VAL A 37 -1.44 -9.41 -21.54
CA VAL A 37 -1.52 -9.66 -20.09
C VAL A 37 -2.95 -9.42 -19.61
N GLU A 38 -3.48 -10.35 -18.82
CA GLU A 38 -4.76 -10.15 -18.14
C GLU A 38 -4.56 -9.21 -16.94
N VAL A 39 -5.18 -8.04 -17.01
CA VAL A 39 -5.24 -7.10 -15.90
C VAL A 39 -6.67 -7.01 -15.40
N SER A 40 -6.90 -7.39 -14.14
CA SER A 40 -8.18 -7.17 -13.47
C SER A 40 -8.15 -5.84 -12.72
N PHE A 41 -9.02 -4.92 -13.11
CA PHE A 41 -9.28 -3.72 -12.34
C PHE A 41 -10.60 -3.90 -11.59
N ASP A 42 -10.52 -3.93 -10.26
CA ASP A 42 -11.70 -3.95 -9.40
C ASP A 42 -11.93 -2.55 -8.79
N PRO A 43 -12.72 -1.68 -9.44
CA PRO A 43 -13.06 -0.37 -8.89
C PRO A 43 -13.91 -0.46 -7.62
N SER A 44 -14.48 -1.63 -7.32
CA SER A 44 -15.26 -1.88 -6.09
C SER A 44 -14.40 -2.30 -4.90
N ALA A 45 -13.11 -2.58 -5.11
CA ALA A 45 -12.13 -2.84 -4.07
C ALA A 45 -11.88 -1.56 -3.24
N ARG A 46 -12.81 -1.25 -2.33
CA ARG A 46 -12.71 -0.11 -1.42
C ARG A 46 -11.59 -0.37 -0.43
N ARG A 47 -10.46 0.29 -0.64
CA ARG A 47 -9.37 0.32 0.33
C ARG A 47 -9.55 1.53 1.24
N SER A 48 -9.86 1.29 2.50
CA SER A 48 -9.80 2.34 3.52
C SER A 48 -8.33 2.62 3.85
N VAL A 49 -7.87 3.83 3.56
CA VAL A 49 -6.52 4.30 3.88
C VAL A 49 -6.61 5.26 5.06
N VAL A 50 -5.76 5.05 6.06
CA VAL A 50 -5.64 5.93 7.23
C VAL A 50 -4.17 6.32 7.34
N THR A 51 -3.91 7.62 7.43
CA THR A 51 -2.56 8.13 7.64
C THR A 51 -2.17 7.98 9.11
N ILE A 52 -0.97 7.49 9.36
CA ILE A 52 -0.37 7.37 10.69
C ILE A 52 0.75 8.41 10.78
N GLU A 53 0.85 9.10 11.92
CA GLU A 53 1.93 10.07 12.11
C GLU A 53 3.31 9.43 11.95
N PRO A 54 4.30 10.12 11.34
CA PRO A 54 5.60 9.53 11.02
C PRO A 54 6.33 8.91 12.21
N ASP A 55 6.38 9.63 13.34
CA ASP A 55 7.10 9.16 14.53
C ASP A 55 6.43 7.92 15.15
N LEU A 56 5.09 7.93 15.23
CA LEU A 56 4.31 6.76 15.66
C LEU A 56 4.55 5.56 14.74
N MET A 57 4.61 5.79 13.42
CA MET A 57 4.86 4.74 12.44
C MET A 57 6.25 4.11 12.63
N LEU A 58 7.27 4.93 12.96
CA LEU A 58 8.62 4.45 13.27
C LEU A 58 8.62 3.54 14.51
N ASP A 59 7.93 3.94 15.57
CA ASP A 59 7.81 3.13 16.80
C ASP A 59 7.12 1.79 16.51
N ILE A 60 6.02 1.82 15.75
CA ILE A 60 5.28 0.62 15.35
C ILE A 60 6.19 -0.32 14.56
N LEU A 61 6.98 0.20 13.62
CA LEU A 61 7.93 -0.59 12.82
C LEU A 61 8.96 -1.29 13.70
N GLN A 62 9.52 -0.59 14.68
CA GLN A 62 10.49 -1.17 15.61
C GLN A 62 9.86 -2.31 16.43
N ILE A 63 8.65 -2.10 16.93
CA ILE A 63 7.94 -3.11 17.72
C ILE A 63 7.56 -4.33 16.87
N ALA A 64 7.10 -4.12 15.63
CA ALA A 64 6.76 -5.20 14.71
C ALA A 64 7.97 -6.08 14.39
N ARG A 65 9.13 -5.45 14.12
CA ARG A 65 10.40 -6.14 13.91
C ARG A 65 10.83 -6.94 15.14
N ALA A 66 10.80 -6.33 16.32
CA ALA A 66 11.16 -7.01 17.56
C ALA A 66 10.28 -8.23 17.87
N ARG A 67 9.01 -8.19 17.42
CA ARG A 67 8.03 -9.27 17.59
C ARG A 67 8.00 -10.27 16.42
N ASN A 68 8.84 -10.07 15.40
CA ASN A 68 8.88 -10.86 14.17
C ASN A 68 7.51 -11.02 13.47
N VAL A 69 6.73 -9.93 13.44
CA VAL A 69 5.42 -9.86 12.77
C VAL A 69 5.39 -8.70 11.79
N SER A 70 4.48 -8.74 10.82
CA SER A 70 4.28 -7.61 9.92
C SER A 70 3.69 -6.41 10.68
N THR A 71 4.05 -5.20 10.25
CA THR A 71 3.48 -3.97 10.79
C THR A 71 1.95 -3.93 10.64
N GLN A 72 1.44 -4.37 9.49
CA GLN A 72 0.01 -4.46 9.23
C GLN A 72 -0.68 -5.38 10.25
N THR A 73 -0.09 -6.56 10.51
CA THR A 73 -0.60 -7.49 11.51
C THR A 73 -0.64 -6.85 12.89
N LEU A 74 0.44 -6.18 13.30
CA LEU A 74 0.52 -5.53 14.60
C LEU A 74 -0.56 -4.44 14.76
N ILE A 75 -0.70 -3.57 13.76
CA ILE A 75 -1.70 -2.50 13.75
C ILE A 75 -3.11 -3.09 13.87
N ASN A 76 -3.44 -4.11 13.06
CA ASN A 76 -4.76 -4.72 13.09
C ASN A 76 -5.09 -5.35 14.45
N VAL A 77 -4.12 -6.03 15.07
CA VAL A 77 -4.30 -6.61 16.41
C VAL A 77 -4.57 -5.52 17.45
N TRP A 78 -3.77 -4.44 17.45
CA TRP A 78 -3.97 -3.34 18.39
C TRP A 78 -5.31 -2.63 18.20
N LEU A 79 -5.68 -2.32 16.94
CA LEU A 79 -6.96 -1.70 16.64
C LEU A 79 -8.12 -2.59 17.12
N ARG A 80 -8.05 -3.90 16.87
CA ARG A 80 -9.08 -4.83 17.33
C ARG A 80 -9.22 -4.81 18.86
N GLN A 81 -8.12 -4.87 19.58
CA GLN A 81 -8.10 -4.82 21.04
C GLN A 81 -8.69 -3.51 21.59
N GLN A 82 -8.40 -2.37 20.96
CA GLN A 82 -8.97 -1.08 21.36
C GLN A 82 -10.47 -1.02 21.08
N VAL A 83 -10.92 -1.49 19.92
CA VAL A 83 -12.34 -1.55 19.58
C VAL A 83 -13.10 -2.43 20.57
N ASP A 84 -12.60 -3.64 20.85
CA ASP A 84 -13.24 -4.55 21.81
C ASP A 84 -13.34 -3.93 23.21
N ARG A 85 -12.31 -3.18 23.63
CA ARG A 85 -12.31 -2.45 24.91
C ARG A 85 -13.37 -1.36 24.94
N LEU A 86 -13.47 -0.55 23.89
CA LEU A 86 -14.45 0.54 23.81
C LEU A 86 -15.89 -0.01 23.81
N VAL A 87 -16.15 -1.07 23.05
CA VAL A 87 -17.47 -1.74 23.03
C VAL A 87 -17.83 -2.30 24.41
N ALA A 88 -16.87 -2.87 25.13
CA ALA A 88 -17.11 -3.36 26.48
C ALA A 88 -17.41 -2.22 27.48
N GLN A 89 -16.82 -1.04 27.30
CA GLN A 89 -17.07 0.13 28.14
C GLN A 89 -18.46 0.72 27.89
N THR A 90 -18.87 0.89 26.63
CA THR A 90 -20.21 1.41 26.30
C THR A 90 -21.32 0.50 26.84
N THR A 91 -21.17 -0.82 26.68
CA THR A 91 -22.13 -1.81 27.18
C THR A 91 -22.30 -1.76 28.71
N ARG A 92 -21.24 -1.41 29.45
CA ARG A 92 -21.30 -1.27 30.92
C ARG A 92 -22.01 0.02 31.34
N MET A 93 -21.80 1.12 30.62
CA MET A 93 -22.44 2.41 30.92
C MET A 93 -23.95 2.36 30.69
N GLU A 94 -24.40 1.65 29.66
CA GLU A 94 -25.83 1.45 29.37
C GLU A 94 -26.51 0.61 30.47
N LYS A 95 -25.83 -0.43 30.97
CA LYS A 95 -26.35 -1.29 32.05
C LYS A 95 -26.38 -0.62 33.43
N SER A 96 -25.55 0.39 33.67
CA SER A 96 -25.61 1.15 34.95
C SER A 96 -26.65 2.27 34.95
N ALA A 97 -27.22 2.59 33.78
CA ALA A 97 -28.23 3.63 33.61
C ALA A 97 -29.68 3.09 33.61
N THR A 98 -29.86 1.77 33.75
CA THR A 98 -31.16 1.08 33.90
C THR A 98 -31.21 0.39 35.26
#